data_AF-A0A1F9I6F4-F1
#
_entry.id   AF-A0A1F9I6F4-F1
#
_cell.length_a   1.000
_cell.length_b   1.000
_cell.length_c   1.000
_cell.angle_alpha   90.00
_cell.angle_beta   90.00
_cell.angle_gamma   90.00
#
_symmetry.space_group_name_H-M   'P 1'
#
loop_
_entity.id
_entity.type
_entity.pdbx_description
1 polymer ?
#
loop_
_entity_poly.entity_id
_entity_poly.type
_entity_poly.pdbx_seq_one_letter_code
_entity_poly.pdbx_strand_id
1 'polypeptide(L)'
;MRLKARARVILLIAAVIFSVPVVSHGLNNKAAGPGATAVIGSPVSSYTLFDQTGASFDFPFQQAEGKAVVVNFIYTDCGHVCPLVVQHLADAYKKAGSDFGNRFIALTVGLDTERDTPAHLAGFGKRFAKDPEVWRFASSDAKTIAAMTKELGVYYKKTKDGFEHANIVTVIGPDRRIFAQVYGPAPTPDEILKPVYASLRPSASGSPVGNGRQPVTLLDRLRLLCYTYDPATGEYKADYGFIVVIGIGIFAWGIGIYIIRHIIRGARQASGGNS
;
A
#
# COMPACT_ATOMS: atom_id res chain seq x y z
N MET A 1 26.04 38.96 -39.54
CA MET A 1 24.99 38.91 -38.49
C MET A 1 24.19 37.60 -38.43
N ARG A 2 23.99 36.86 -39.54
CA ARG A 2 23.15 35.64 -39.59
C ARG A 2 23.75 34.36 -38.97
N LEU A 3 25.07 34.27 -38.76
CA LEU A 3 25.73 33.10 -38.13
C LEU A 3 25.49 33.01 -36.61
N LYS A 4 25.47 34.15 -35.90
CA LYS A 4 25.26 34.21 -34.44
C LYS A 4 23.83 33.81 -34.03
N ALA A 5 22.86 34.00 -34.92
CA ALA A 5 21.47 33.59 -34.70
C ALA A 5 21.27 32.07 -34.83
N ARG A 6 21.94 31.42 -35.81
CA ARG A 6 21.86 29.96 -36.00
C ARG A 6 22.50 29.17 -34.85
N ALA A 7 23.61 29.68 -34.29
CA ALA A 7 24.24 29.06 -33.13
C ALA A 7 23.39 29.12 -31.85
N ARG A 8 22.61 30.20 -31.66
CA ARG A 8 21.68 30.33 -30.52
C ARG A 8 20.46 29.43 -30.63
N VAL A 9 19.94 29.22 -31.85
CA VAL A 9 18.80 28.33 -32.10
C VAL A 9 19.18 26.86 -31.87
N ILE A 10 20.38 26.44 -32.28
CA ILE A 10 20.90 25.08 -32.01
C ILE A 10 21.11 24.86 -30.49
N LEU A 11 21.56 25.88 -29.76
CA LEU A 11 21.73 25.85 -28.30
C LEU A 11 20.41 25.71 -27.54
N LEU A 12 19.32 26.30 -28.05
CA LEU A 12 17.99 26.17 -27.46
C LEU A 12 17.34 24.81 -27.76
N ILE A 13 17.55 24.25 -28.95
CA ILE A 13 17.02 22.92 -29.33
C ILE A 13 17.72 21.80 -28.54
N ALA A 14 19.02 21.91 -28.30
CA ALA A 14 19.76 20.95 -27.48
C ALA A 14 19.36 20.99 -25.98
N ALA A 15 18.93 22.15 -25.47
CA ALA A 15 18.43 22.28 -24.10
C ALA A 15 17.01 21.70 -23.92
N VAL A 16 16.19 21.66 -24.98
CA VAL A 16 14.81 21.15 -24.94
C VAL A 16 14.73 19.63 -25.15
N ILE A 17 15.71 19.01 -25.81
CA ILE A 17 15.75 17.55 -26.00
C ILE A 17 16.24 16.82 -24.73
N PHE A 18 16.89 17.50 -23.79
CA PHE A 18 17.34 16.93 -22.51
C PHE A 18 16.28 17.02 -21.38
N SER A 19 15.11 17.58 -21.65
CA SER A 19 13.95 17.57 -20.75
C SER A 19 12.94 16.47 -21.13
N VAL A 20 13.42 15.26 -21.40
CA VAL A 20 12.52 14.10 -21.37
C VAL A 20 12.25 13.81 -19.90
N PRO A 21 10.99 13.86 -19.43
CA PRO A 21 10.67 13.45 -18.08
C PRO A 21 11.10 11.98 -17.95
N VAL A 22 12.01 11.72 -17.02
CA VAL A 22 12.33 10.37 -16.54
C VAL A 22 10.98 9.70 -16.30
N VAL A 23 10.69 8.71 -17.13
CA VAL A 23 9.48 7.92 -17.04
C VAL A 23 9.41 7.38 -15.62
N SER A 24 8.38 7.81 -14.92
CA SER A 24 7.99 7.40 -13.58
C SER A 24 7.61 5.92 -13.56
N HIS A 25 8.60 5.04 -13.67
CA HIS A 25 8.46 3.63 -13.31
C HIS A 25 8.89 3.47 -11.85
N GLY A 26 7.92 3.60 -10.95
CA GLY A 26 8.11 3.30 -9.53
C GLY A 26 7.20 4.15 -8.66
N LEU A 27 6.32 3.48 -7.93
CA LEU A 27 5.35 4.02 -6.96
C LEU A 27 4.02 4.50 -7.56
N ASN A 28 3.35 3.64 -8.32
CA ASN A 28 1.90 3.77 -8.50
C ASN A 28 1.17 2.71 -7.66
N ASN A 29 1.17 2.90 -6.34
CA ASN A 29 0.23 2.22 -5.44
C ASN A 29 -1.17 2.84 -5.58
N LYS A 30 -1.76 2.72 -6.77
CA LYS A 30 -3.12 3.18 -7.09
C LYS A 30 -4.22 2.25 -6.55
N ALA A 31 -3.93 1.48 -5.50
CA ALA A 31 -4.90 0.61 -4.83
C ALA A 31 -5.41 1.18 -3.50
N ALA A 32 -4.75 2.20 -2.94
CA ALA A 32 -5.27 2.96 -1.82
C ALA A 32 -6.06 4.15 -2.37
N GLY A 33 -7.38 4.19 -2.14
CA GLY A 33 -8.15 5.42 -2.36
C GLY A 33 -7.52 6.58 -1.58
N PRO A 34 -7.77 7.85 -1.96
CA PRO A 34 -7.09 9.04 -1.44
C PRO A 34 -7.22 9.33 0.08
N GLY A 35 -7.68 8.40 0.91
CA GLY A 35 -7.79 8.55 2.36
C GLY A 35 -7.33 7.36 3.20
N ALA A 36 -6.84 6.27 2.61
CA ALA A 36 -6.65 5.02 3.36
C ALA A 36 -5.50 5.10 4.40
N THR A 37 -4.42 5.83 4.14
CA THR A 37 -3.39 6.10 5.18
C THR A 37 -3.78 7.24 6.12
N ALA A 38 -4.81 8.03 5.80
CA ALA A 38 -5.21 9.19 6.61
C ALA A 38 -5.97 8.79 7.89
N VAL A 39 -6.49 7.56 7.93
CA VAL A 39 -7.24 7.05 9.10
C VAL A 39 -6.34 6.40 10.15
N ILE A 40 -5.04 6.23 9.88
CA ILE A 40 -4.13 5.58 10.84
C ILE A 40 -3.97 6.46 12.10
N GLY A 41 -4.11 5.83 13.26
CA GLY A 41 -4.11 6.46 14.58
C GLY A 41 -5.50 6.93 15.03
N SER A 42 -6.50 6.96 14.15
CA SER A 42 -7.87 7.31 14.51
C SER A 42 -8.50 6.25 15.41
N PRO A 43 -9.33 6.65 16.40
CA PRO A 43 -10.14 5.70 17.16
C PRO A 43 -11.22 5.09 16.25
N VAL A 44 -11.66 3.89 16.61
CA VAL A 44 -12.74 3.18 15.92
C VAL A 44 -14.02 3.26 16.74
N SER A 45 -15.12 3.63 16.08
CA SER A 45 -16.44 3.74 16.68
C SER A 45 -17.06 2.38 16.95
N SER A 46 -18.10 2.36 17.79
CA SER A 46 -18.88 1.14 18.01
C SER A 46 -19.92 0.94 16.90
N TYR A 47 -20.07 -0.30 16.43
CA TYR A 47 -21.06 -0.68 15.42
C TYR A 47 -21.80 -1.94 15.84
N THR A 48 -23.11 -1.98 15.64
CA THR A 48 -23.89 -3.20 15.84
C THR A 48 -23.90 -4.01 14.54
N LEU A 49 -23.46 -5.26 14.62
CA LEU A 49 -23.33 -6.19 13.50
C LEU A 49 -24.07 -7.49 13.83
N PHE A 50 -24.36 -8.28 12.80
CA PHE A 50 -24.93 -9.63 12.95
C PHE A 50 -23.87 -10.65 12.56
N ASP A 51 -23.58 -11.61 13.44
CA ASP A 51 -22.63 -12.68 13.16
C ASP A 51 -23.22 -13.75 12.22
N GLN A 52 -22.40 -14.75 11.88
CA GLN A 52 -22.78 -15.86 11.02
C GLN A 52 -23.94 -16.73 11.55
N THR A 53 -24.35 -16.59 12.81
CA THR A 53 -25.52 -17.27 13.38
C THR A 53 -26.78 -16.41 13.32
N GLY A 54 -26.64 -15.14 12.93
CA GLY A 54 -27.69 -14.12 12.97
C GLY A 54 -27.80 -13.40 14.32
N ALA A 55 -26.93 -13.70 15.28
CA ALA A 55 -26.91 -13.02 16.57
C ALA A 55 -26.31 -11.61 16.42
N SER A 56 -26.99 -10.62 17.02
CA SER A 56 -26.50 -9.26 17.08
C SER A 56 -25.35 -9.14 18.10
N PHE A 57 -24.31 -8.39 17.75
CA PHE A 57 -23.20 -8.07 18.64
C PHE A 57 -22.64 -6.68 18.34
N ASP A 58 -22.06 -6.04 19.35
CA ASP A 58 -21.35 -4.77 19.17
C ASP A 58 -19.89 -5.01 18.82
N PHE A 59 -19.39 -4.30 17.83
CA PHE A 59 -17.99 -4.22 17.47
C PHE A 59 -17.38 -2.93 18.03
N PRO A 60 -16.18 -2.95 18.65
CA PRO A 60 -15.42 -4.15 19.01
C PRO A 60 -16.18 -5.01 20.04
N PHE A 61 -16.18 -6.33 19.86
CA PHE A 61 -16.89 -7.27 20.72
C PHE A 61 -16.07 -7.63 21.96
N GLN A 62 -16.72 -8.17 23.00
CA GLN A 62 -16.11 -8.40 24.31
C GLN A 62 -14.79 -9.19 24.24
N GLN A 63 -14.73 -10.21 23.37
CA GLN A 63 -13.53 -11.04 23.18
C GLN A 63 -12.33 -10.27 22.56
N ALA A 64 -12.55 -9.05 22.06
CA ALA A 64 -11.55 -8.13 21.53
C ALA A 64 -10.85 -7.29 22.62
N GLU A 65 -11.33 -7.30 23.86
CA GLU A 65 -10.72 -6.51 24.93
C GLU A 65 -9.26 -6.90 25.15
N GLY A 66 -8.37 -5.90 25.09
CA GLY A 66 -6.92 -6.09 25.23
C GLY A 66 -6.23 -6.79 24.04
N LYS A 67 -6.97 -7.09 22.96
CA LYS A 67 -6.44 -7.78 21.78
C LYS A 67 -6.42 -6.86 20.56
N ALA A 68 -5.51 -7.12 19.64
CA ALA A 68 -5.59 -6.51 18.31
C ALA A 68 -6.75 -7.14 17.51
N VAL A 69 -7.34 -6.38 16.59
CA VAL A 69 -8.40 -6.88 15.71
C VAL A 69 -8.00 -6.68 14.26
N VAL A 70 -8.00 -7.77 13.49
CA VAL A 70 -7.77 -7.74 12.05
C VAL A 70 -9.12 -7.68 11.35
N VAL A 71 -9.40 -6.58 10.65
CA VAL A 71 -10.65 -6.34 9.93
C VAL A 71 -10.41 -6.42 8.43
N ASN A 72 -11.23 -7.21 7.73
CA ASN A 72 -11.24 -7.28 6.27
C ASN A 72 -12.68 -7.17 5.75
N PHE A 73 -12.85 -6.56 4.58
CA PHE A 73 -14.13 -6.46 3.89
C PHE A 73 -14.17 -7.39 2.67
N ILE A 74 -15.28 -8.10 2.50
CA ILE A 74 -15.52 -9.00 1.38
C ILE A 74 -16.92 -8.76 0.81
N TYR A 75 -17.20 -9.36 -0.34
CA TYR A 75 -18.57 -9.71 -0.72
C TYR A 75 -18.57 -11.14 -1.21
N THR A 76 -19.58 -11.93 -0.82
CA THR A 76 -19.56 -13.39 -0.96
C THR A 76 -19.65 -13.86 -2.41
N ASP A 77 -20.24 -13.06 -3.29
CA ASP A 77 -20.35 -13.31 -4.74
C ASP A 77 -19.04 -13.04 -5.52
N CYS A 78 -17.97 -12.59 -4.87
CA CYS A 78 -16.69 -12.37 -5.55
C CYS A 78 -16.06 -13.69 -6.00
N GLY A 79 -16.04 -13.94 -7.32
CA GLY A 79 -15.60 -15.22 -7.87
C GLY A 79 -14.10 -15.55 -7.75
N HIS A 80 -13.24 -14.58 -7.42
CA HIS A 80 -11.79 -14.80 -7.50
C HIS A 80 -10.99 -14.22 -6.32
N VAL A 81 -11.09 -12.91 -6.07
CA VAL A 81 -10.09 -12.23 -5.23
C VAL A 81 -10.42 -12.34 -3.73
N CYS A 82 -11.68 -12.22 -3.33
CA CYS A 82 -12.05 -12.33 -1.91
C CYS A 82 -11.72 -13.71 -1.31
N PRO A 83 -12.03 -14.85 -1.95
CA PRO A 83 -11.64 -16.17 -1.44
C PRO A 83 -10.12 -16.31 -1.25
N LEU A 84 -9.32 -15.75 -2.17
CA LEU A 84 -7.86 -15.79 -2.10
C LEU A 84 -7.33 -14.97 -0.91
N VAL A 85 -7.83 -13.75 -0.70
CA VAL A 85 -7.45 -12.92 0.45
C VAL A 85 -7.82 -13.60 1.77
N VAL A 86 -9.02 -14.18 1.86
CA VAL A 86 -9.47 -14.87 3.08
C VAL A 86 -8.68 -16.16 3.32
N GLN A 87 -8.25 -16.86 2.26
CA GLN A 87 -7.32 -17.99 2.38
C GLN A 87 -5.98 -17.54 2.97
N HIS A 88 -5.40 -16.43 2.49
CA HIS A 88 -4.15 -15.90 3.04
C HIS A 88 -4.28 -15.45 4.49
N LEU A 89 -5.44 -14.89 4.89
CA LEU A 89 -5.74 -14.63 6.30
C LEU A 89 -5.78 -15.93 7.11
N ALA A 90 -6.42 -16.98 6.60
CA ALA A 90 -6.44 -18.28 7.27
C ALA A 90 -5.03 -18.87 7.42
N ASP A 91 -4.19 -18.75 6.40
CA ASP A 91 -2.78 -19.19 6.44
C ASP A 91 -1.95 -18.35 7.44
N ALA A 92 -2.19 -17.04 7.51
CA ALA A 92 -1.60 -16.15 8.51
C ALA A 92 -1.98 -16.55 9.94
N TYR A 93 -3.27 -16.80 10.18
CA TYR A 93 -3.76 -17.18 11.50
C TYR A 93 -3.29 -18.57 11.92
N LYS A 94 -3.20 -19.50 10.96
CA LYS A 94 -2.57 -20.80 11.18
C LYS A 94 -1.09 -20.66 11.55
N LYS A 95 -0.35 -19.78 10.84
CA LYS A 95 1.07 -19.49 11.13
C LYS A 95 1.27 -18.85 12.50
N ALA A 96 0.35 -17.98 12.93
CA ALA A 96 0.39 -17.35 14.25
C ALA A 96 0.15 -18.33 15.41
N GLY A 97 -0.43 -19.51 15.14
CA GLY A 97 -0.66 -20.53 16.15
C GLY A 97 -1.50 -20.01 17.32
N SER A 98 -1.01 -20.19 18.54
CA SER A 98 -1.72 -19.77 19.75
C SER A 98 -1.82 -18.26 19.93
N ASP A 99 -1.09 -17.44 19.18
CA ASP A 99 -1.27 -15.98 19.26
C ASP A 99 -2.62 -15.56 18.70
N PHE A 100 -3.14 -16.29 17.71
CA PHE A 100 -4.49 -16.09 17.22
C PHE A 100 -5.51 -16.59 18.24
N GLY A 101 -6.51 -15.76 18.57
CA GLY A 101 -7.44 -15.98 19.65
C GLY A 101 -6.97 -15.43 21.00
N ASN A 102 -5.67 -15.52 21.32
CA ASN A 102 -5.15 -15.03 22.61
C ASN A 102 -4.69 -13.57 22.57
N ARG A 103 -3.98 -13.16 21.51
CA ARG A 103 -3.39 -11.82 21.38
C ARG A 103 -4.08 -10.96 20.34
N PHE A 104 -4.66 -11.59 19.33
CA PHE A 104 -5.44 -10.92 18.30
C PHE A 104 -6.55 -11.82 17.77
N ILE A 105 -7.57 -11.19 17.22
CA ILE A 105 -8.75 -11.85 16.65
C ILE A 105 -9.09 -11.23 15.30
N ALA A 106 -10.05 -11.81 14.60
CA ALA A 106 -10.41 -11.41 13.24
C ALA A 106 -11.90 -11.10 13.09
N LEU A 107 -12.20 -10.10 12.27
CA LEU A 107 -13.53 -9.77 11.80
C LEU A 107 -13.50 -9.64 10.29
N THR A 108 -14.39 -10.36 9.61
CA THR A 108 -14.61 -10.22 8.18
C THR A 108 -16.03 -9.73 7.94
N VAL A 109 -16.17 -8.60 7.23
CA VAL A 109 -17.46 -7.92 7.06
C VAL A 109 -17.92 -7.98 5.61
N GLY A 110 -19.18 -8.34 5.38
CA GLY A 110 -19.81 -8.31 4.07
C GLY A 110 -20.13 -6.89 3.60
N LEU A 111 -19.81 -6.56 2.34
CA LEU A 111 -20.10 -5.27 1.71
C LEU A 111 -21.45 -5.26 1.00
N ASP A 112 -21.92 -6.41 0.51
CA ASP A 112 -23.18 -6.50 -0.22
C ASP A 112 -24.34 -6.73 0.75
N THR A 113 -24.87 -5.66 1.32
CA THR A 113 -25.95 -5.77 2.32
C THR A 113 -27.25 -6.41 1.79
N GLU A 114 -27.41 -6.52 0.47
CA GLU A 114 -28.55 -7.22 -0.14
C GLU A 114 -28.35 -8.75 -0.18
N ARG A 115 -27.09 -9.23 -0.20
CA ARG A 115 -26.76 -10.64 -0.45
C ARG A 115 -25.91 -11.28 0.65
N ASP A 116 -25.02 -10.54 1.29
CA ASP A 116 -24.16 -11.00 2.38
C ASP A 116 -24.95 -11.12 3.69
N THR A 117 -25.98 -11.97 3.68
CA THR A 117 -26.76 -12.32 4.87
C THR A 117 -25.92 -13.16 5.84
N PRO A 118 -26.30 -13.24 7.12
CA PRO A 118 -25.66 -14.14 8.09
C PRO A 118 -25.46 -15.56 7.54
N ALA A 119 -26.47 -16.11 6.86
CA ALA A 119 -26.42 -17.46 6.29
C ALA A 119 -25.40 -17.59 5.15
N HIS A 120 -25.31 -16.62 4.25
CA HIS A 120 -24.32 -16.62 3.17
C HIS A 120 -22.89 -16.47 3.71
N LEU A 121 -22.70 -15.57 4.66
CA LEU A 121 -21.42 -15.37 5.34
C LEU A 121 -21.00 -16.59 6.16
N ALA A 122 -21.94 -17.31 6.78
CA ALA A 122 -21.67 -18.59 7.43
C ALA A 122 -21.17 -19.63 6.44
N GLY A 123 -21.85 -19.76 5.30
CA GLY A 123 -21.45 -20.70 4.23
C GLY A 123 -20.07 -20.38 3.64
N PHE A 124 -19.78 -19.09 3.45
CA PHE A 124 -18.47 -18.62 3.00
C PHE A 124 -17.38 -18.88 4.06
N GLY A 125 -17.62 -18.43 5.29
CA GLY A 125 -16.66 -18.45 6.40
C GLY A 125 -16.30 -19.85 6.89
N LYS A 126 -17.22 -20.83 6.80
CA LYS A 126 -17.01 -22.23 7.24
C LYS A 126 -15.79 -22.91 6.61
N ARG A 127 -15.34 -22.43 5.44
CA ARG A 127 -14.16 -22.95 4.73
C ARG A 127 -12.84 -22.50 5.36
N PHE A 128 -12.86 -21.41 6.14
CA PHE A 128 -11.67 -20.70 6.60
C PHE A 128 -11.61 -20.59 8.13
N ALA A 129 -12.72 -20.23 8.76
CA ALA A 129 -12.84 -20.06 10.20
C ALA A 129 -13.50 -21.26 10.86
N LYS A 130 -12.77 -21.93 11.75
CA LYS A 130 -13.28 -23.06 12.55
C LYS A 130 -13.92 -22.62 13.85
N ASP A 131 -13.47 -21.48 14.40
CA ASP A 131 -13.94 -20.95 15.67
C ASP A 131 -14.53 -19.55 15.46
N PRO A 132 -15.87 -19.41 15.61
CA PRO A 132 -16.57 -18.15 15.42
C PRO A 132 -16.28 -17.12 16.52
N GLU A 133 -15.73 -17.51 17.68
CA GLU A 133 -15.43 -16.58 18.76
C GLU A 133 -14.17 -15.75 18.49
N VAL A 134 -13.22 -16.33 17.74
CA VAL A 134 -11.94 -15.68 17.37
C VAL A 134 -11.94 -15.14 15.94
N TRP A 135 -12.80 -15.67 15.05
CA TRP A 135 -13.00 -15.15 13.70
C TRP A 135 -14.49 -15.04 13.36
N ARG A 136 -15.02 -13.82 13.42
CA ARG A 136 -16.41 -13.55 13.07
C ARG A 136 -16.54 -13.15 11.61
N PHE A 137 -17.57 -13.67 10.96
CA PHE A 137 -18.04 -13.19 9.66
C PHE A 137 -19.36 -12.46 9.90
N ALA A 138 -19.41 -11.17 9.57
CA ALA A 138 -20.48 -10.30 10.02
C ALA A 138 -21.14 -9.54 8.87
N SER A 139 -22.46 -9.41 8.98
CA SER A 139 -23.31 -8.59 8.11
C SER A 139 -23.87 -7.41 8.89
N SER A 140 -24.29 -6.35 8.19
CA SER A 140 -25.08 -5.27 8.77
C SER A 140 -25.87 -4.55 7.68
N ASP A 141 -26.62 -3.52 8.07
CA ASP A 141 -27.37 -2.68 7.15
C ASP A 141 -26.47 -1.71 6.37
N ALA A 142 -26.98 -1.18 5.25
CA ALA A 142 -26.21 -0.33 4.33
C ALA A 142 -25.66 0.95 5.00
N LYS A 143 -26.37 1.52 5.98
CA LYS A 143 -25.92 2.73 6.69
C LYS A 143 -24.74 2.39 7.59
N THR A 144 -24.80 1.27 8.30
CA THR A 144 -23.71 0.78 9.16
C THR A 144 -22.47 0.44 8.35
N ILE A 145 -22.62 -0.32 7.26
CA ILE A 145 -21.49 -0.66 6.37
C ILE A 145 -20.85 0.59 5.79
N ALA A 146 -21.63 1.53 5.26
CA ALA A 146 -21.09 2.77 4.70
C ALA A 146 -20.34 3.63 5.74
N ALA A 147 -20.85 3.67 6.98
CA ALA A 147 -20.18 4.38 8.07
C ALA A 147 -18.86 3.71 8.47
N MET A 148 -18.87 2.38 8.63
CA MET A 148 -17.70 1.60 9.03
C MET A 148 -16.61 1.63 7.96
N THR A 149 -16.96 1.44 6.67
CA THR A 149 -15.98 1.52 5.58
C THR A 149 -15.38 2.91 5.47
N LYS A 150 -16.19 3.97 5.69
CA LYS A 150 -15.69 5.35 5.66
C LYS A 150 -14.70 5.63 6.81
N GLU A 151 -15.03 5.19 8.02
CA GLU A 151 -14.15 5.34 9.19
C GLU A 151 -12.83 4.56 9.01
N LEU A 152 -12.92 3.35 8.47
CA LEU A 152 -11.74 2.53 8.16
C LEU A 152 -11.08 2.92 6.83
N GLY A 153 -11.47 4.01 6.16
CA GLY A 153 -10.82 4.46 4.92
C GLY A 153 -10.91 3.46 3.76
N VAL A 154 -11.88 2.54 3.80
CA VAL A 154 -12.15 1.53 2.76
C VAL A 154 -13.07 2.13 1.71
N TYR A 155 -12.56 2.24 0.49
CA TYR A 155 -13.35 2.64 -0.67
C TYR A 155 -13.96 1.40 -1.33
N TYR A 156 -15.25 1.47 -1.58
CA TYR A 156 -15.98 0.50 -2.39
C TYR A 156 -17.01 1.20 -3.28
N LYS A 157 -17.30 0.63 -4.44
CA LYS A 157 -18.29 1.10 -5.39
C LYS A 157 -19.04 -0.08 -5.98
N LYS A 158 -20.37 -0.07 -5.87
CA LYS A 158 -21.23 -1.04 -6.55
C LYS A 158 -21.17 -0.80 -8.06
N THR A 159 -20.93 -1.85 -8.82
CA THR A 159 -20.94 -1.88 -10.29
C THR A 159 -22.04 -2.83 -10.77
N LYS A 160 -22.24 -2.94 -12.09
CA LYS A 160 -23.23 -3.86 -12.65
C LYS A 160 -22.89 -5.34 -12.39
N ASP A 161 -21.59 -5.63 -12.22
CA ASP A 161 -21.06 -6.99 -12.10
C ASP A 161 -20.57 -7.32 -10.67
N GLY A 162 -20.87 -6.47 -9.68
CA GLY A 162 -20.48 -6.68 -8.29
C GLY A 162 -19.95 -5.40 -7.62
N PHE A 163 -18.77 -5.46 -7.02
CA PHE A 163 -18.15 -4.34 -6.33
C PHE A 163 -16.69 -4.11 -6.76
N GLU A 164 -16.37 -2.87 -7.13
CA GLU A 164 -15.00 -2.38 -7.14
C GLU A 164 -14.66 -1.99 -5.69
N HIS A 165 -13.85 -2.78 -4.99
CA HIS A 165 -13.34 -2.40 -3.67
C HIS A 165 -11.84 -2.63 -3.59
N ALA A 166 -11.16 -1.77 -2.82
CA ALA A 166 -9.77 -1.99 -2.48
C ALA A 166 -9.68 -3.16 -1.49
N ASN A 167 -8.81 -4.13 -1.76
CA ASN A 167 -8.48 -5.17 -0.79
C ASN A 167 -7.58 -4.56 0.28
N ILE A 168 -8.19 -4.30 1.44
CA ILE A 168 -7.54 -3.66 2.57
C ILE A 168 -7.77 -4.54 3.79
N VAL A 169 -6.67 -5.04 4.36
CA VAL A 169 -6.68 -5.65 5.68
C VAL A 169 -6.29 -4.57 6.68
N THR A 170 -7.22 -4.19 7.55
CA THR A 170 -7.00 -3.17 8.59
C THR A 170 -6.64 -3.83 9.90
N VAL A 171 -5.56 -3.39 10.53
CA VAL A 171 -5.15 -3.83 11.88
C VAL A 171 -5.53 -2.73 12.86
N ILE A 172 -6.38 -3.07 13.81
CA ILE A 172 -6.75 -2.24 14.95
C ILE A 172 -5.96 -2.72 16.16
N GLY A 173 -5.31 -1.80 16.87
CA GLY A 173 -4.55 -2.11 18.07
C GLY A 173 -5.43 -2.42 19.28
N PRO A 174 -4.86 -2.98 20.37
CA PRO A 174 -5.57 -3.17 21.65
C PRO A 174 -6.16 -1.89 22.25
N ASP A 175 -5.66 -0.72 21.84
CA ASP A 175 -6.10 0.62 22.22
C ASP A 175 -7.32 1.12 21.41
N ARG A 176 -7.91 0.26 20.57
CA ARG A 176 -9.04 0.58 19.67
C ARG A 176 -8.73 1.67 18.65
N ARG A 177 -7.46 1.81 18.26
CA ARG A 177 -7.03 2.72 17.20
C ARG A 177 -6.59 1.94 15.97
N ILE A 178 -6.81 2.51 14.80
CA ILE A 178 -6.33 1.95 13.54
C ILE A 178 -4.80 2.01 13.56
N PHE A 179 -4.14 0.86 13.60
CA PHE A 179 -2.70 0.78 13.71
C PHE A 179 -2.00 0.76 12.34
N ALA A 180 -2.56 -0.03 11.40
CA ALA A 180 -2.00 -0.19 10.07
C ALA A 180 -3.06 -0.67 9.07
N GLN A 181 -2.77 -0.48 7.79
CA GLN A 181 -3.52 -1.06 6.69
C GLN A 181 -2.56 -1.74 5.71
N VAL A 182 -2.88 -2.99 5.36
CA VAL A 182 -2.14 -3.78 4.39
C VAL A 182 -2.95 -3.78 3.09
N TYR A 183 -2.34 -3.29 2.03
CA TYR A 183 -2.93 -3.20 0.70
C TYR A 183 -2.32 -4.25 -0.22
N GLY A 184 -3.14 -4.83 -1.08
CA GLY A 184 -2.68 -5.68 -2.15
C GLY A 184 -3.77 -6.59 -2.68
N PRO A 185 -3.66 -7.08 -3.92
CA PRO A 185 -4.65 -8.00 -4.47
C PRO A 185 -4.76 -9.29 -3.65
N ALA A 186 -3.66 -9.75 -3.03
CA ALA A 186 -3.62 -10.90 -2.15
C ALA A 186 -2.41 -10.77 -1.20
N PRO A 187 -2.51 -10.01 -0.09
CA PRO A 187 -1.40 -9.83 0.83
C PRO A 187 -0.95 -11.17 1.40
N THR A 188 0.36 -11.38 1.51
CA THR A 188 0.94 -12.62 2.03
C THR A 188 0.70 -12.75 3.54
N PRO A 189 0.75 -13.98 4.09
CA PRO A 189 0.63 -14.18 5.53
C PRO A 189 1.58 -13.33 6.39
N ASP A 190 2.83 -13.14 5.93
CA ASP A 190 3.82 -12.34 6.65
C ASP A 190 3.54 -10.84 6.60
N GLU A 191 3.03 -10.34 5.46
CA GLU A 191 2.59 -8.96 5.34
C GLU A 191 1.41 -8.64 6.26
N ILE A 192 0.54 -9.62 6.52
CA ILE A 192 -0.58 -9.50 7.47
C ILE A 192 -0.07 -9.53 8.92
N LEU A 193 0.79 -10.49 9.28
CA LEU A 193 1.21 -10.67 10.68
C LEU A 193 2.17 -9.59 11.18
N LYS A 194 3.02 -9.04 10.30
CA LYS A 194 3.99 -8.00 10.67
C LYS A 194 3.35 -6.79 11.38
N PRO A 195 2.30 -6.13 10.85
CA PRO A 195 1.63 -5.04 11.55
C PRO A 195 0.84 -5.50 12.79
N VAL A 196 0.30 -6.73 12.80
CA VAL A 196 -0.36 -7.29 13.99
C VAL A 196 0.62 -7.38 15.16
N TYR A 197 1.80 -7.97 14.95
CA TYR A 197 2.80 -8.07 16.01
C TYR A 197 3.41 -6.73 16.40
N ALA A 198 3.47 -5.78 15.47
CA ALA A 198 3.90 -4.43 15.77
C ALA A 198 2.87 -3.69 16.65
N SER A 199 1.57 -3.87 16.44
CA SER A 199 0.50 -3.22 17.24
C SER A 199 0.46 -3.72 18.69
N LEU A 200 0.91 -4.95 18.92
CA LEU A 200 0.95 -5.57 20.25
C LEU A 200 2.13 -5.12 21.12
N ARG A 201 3.01 -4.24 20.62
CA ARG A 201 4.17 -3.76 21.38
C ARG A 201 3.76 -2.60 22.30
N PRO A 202 4.21 -2.56 23.57
CA PRO A 202 3.81 -1.52 24.53
C PRO A 202 4.07 -0.07 24.08
N SER A 203 5.07 0.15 23.22
CA SER A 203 5.45 1.47 22.69
C SER A 203 4.74 1.83 21.37
N ALA A 204 3.89 0.95 20.84
CA ALA A 204 3.19 1.15 19.57
C ALA A 204 1.94 2.06 19.69
N SER A 205 1.46 2.28 20.92
CA SER A 205 0.32 3.14 21.30
C SER A 205 0.51 4.64 21.00
N GLY A 206 1.61 5.02 20.34
CA GLY A 206 1.89 6.41 19.96
C GLY A 206 2.60 6.58 18.62
N SER A 207 2.73 5.54 17.80
CA SER A 207 3.41 5.66 16.49
C SER A 207 2.75 4.79 15.42
N PRO A 208 1.98 5.40 14.50
CA PRO A 208 1.44 4.78 13.30
C PRO A 208 2.52 3.99 12.54
N VAL A 209 2.39 2.66 12.43
CA VAL A 209 3.14 1.90 11.44
C VAL A 209 2.28 1.81 10.19
N GLY A 210 2.12 2.95 9.53
CA GLY A 210 1.78 2.95 8.12
C GLY A 210 2.96 2.36 7.35
N ASN A 211 2.68 1.57 6.32
CA ASN A 211 3.65 1.33 5.23
C ASN A 211 3.84 2.64 4.42
N GLY A 212 4.19 3.73 5.12
CA GLY A 212 4.10 5.10 4.66
C GLY A 212 4.71 6.04 5.68
N ARG A 213 5.99 6.39 5.42
CA ARG A 213 6.74 7.54 5.95
C ARG A 213 7.44 7.35 7.31
N GLN A 214 8.41 6.43 7.35
CA GLN A 214 9.67 6.74 8.05
C GLN A 214 10.25 8.03 7.42
N PRO A 215 10.85 8.97 8.17
CA PRO A 215 11.63 10.05 7.59
C PRO A 215 12.88 9.40 6.99
N VAL A 216 12.75 8.88 5.76
CA VAL A 216 13.87 8.34 5.00
C VAL A 216 14.91 9.44 4.90
N THR A 217 16.07 9.20 5.49
CA THR A 217 17.20 10.11 5.37
C THR A 217 17.58 10.22 3.88
N LEU A 218 18.28 11.29 3.47
CA LEU A 218 18.72 11.43 2.07
C LEU A 218 19.47 10.17 1.59
N LEU A 219 20.18 9.53 2.50
CA LEU A 219 20.91 8.28 2.28
C LEU A 219 19.98 7.08 2.06
N ASP A 220 18.83 7.00 2.74
CA ASP A 220 17.87 5.90 2.55
C ASP A 220 17.07 6.05 1.25
N ARG A 221 16.82 7.28 0.78
CA ARG A 221 16.26 7.53 -0.56
C ARG A 221 17.24 7.14 -1.66
N LEU A 222 18.53 7.41 -1.46
CA LEU A 222 19.60 6.98 -2.35
C LEU A 222 19.76 5.46 -2.38
N ARG A 223 19.56 4.77 -1.25
CA ARG A 223 19.58 3.31 -1.18
C ARG A 223 18.40 2.67 -1.91
N LEU A 224 17.19 3.22 -1.77
CA LEU A 224 15.99 2.69 -2.44
C LEU A 224 16.03 2.81 -3.96
N LEU A 225 16.82 3.74 -4.49
CA LEU A 225 17.02 3.89 -5.93
C LEU A 225 17.97 2.83 -6.51
N CYS A 226 18.77 2.16 -5.67
CA CYS A 226 19.85 1.29 -6.12
C CYS A 226 19.77 -0.14 -5.59
N TYR A 227 18.73 -0.50 -4.82
CA TYR A 227 18.58 -1.85 -4.25
C TYR A 227 17.15 -2.35 -4.37
N THR A 228 16.99 -3.52 -4.98
CA THR A 228 15.75 -4.30 -5.00
C THR A 228 15.73 -5.28 -3.84
N TYR A 229 14.63 -5.30 -3.09
CA TYR A 229 14.42 -6.23 -1.98
C TYR A 229 14.03 -7.60 -2.52
N ASP A 230 14.81 -8.64 -2.18
CA ASP A 230 14.52 -10.03 -2.56
C ASP A 230 13.79 -10.74 -1.40
N PRO A 231 12.47 -11.00 -1.52
CA PRO A 231 11.67 -11.55 -0.43
C PRO A 231 11.96 -13.03 -0.14
N ALA A 232 12.71 -13.74 -0.99
CA ALA A 232 13.05 -15.15 -0.76
C ALA A 232 14.24 -15.34 0.20
N THR A 233 15.17 -14.38 0.26
CA THR A 233 16.39 -14.47 1.08
C THR A 233 16.47 -13.43 2.19
N GLY A 234 15.62 -12.40 2.15
CA GLY A 234 15.61 -11.32 3.15
C GLY A 234 16.75 -10.32 3.02
N GLU A 235 17.52 -10.38 1.92
CA GLU A 235 18.66 -9.49 1.65
C GLU A 235 18.34 -8.43 0.59
N TYR A 236 19.00 -7.27 0.70
CA TYR A 236 18.92 -6.21 -0.29
C TYR A 236 19.99 -6.43 -1.37
N LYS A 237 19.57 -6.66 -2.62
CA LYS A 237 20.48 -6.82 -3.77
C LYS A 237 20.54 -5.52 -4.58
N ALA A 238 21.74 -5.12 -5.00
CA ALA A 238 21.92 -3.91 -5.79
C ALA A 238 21.25 -4.05 -7.17
N ASP A 239 20.43 -3.08 -7.56
CA ASP A 239 19.83 -2.98 -8.89
C ASP A 239 20.82 -2.29 -9.84
N TYR A 240 21.52 -3.12 -10.62
CA TYR A 240 22.53 -2.67 -11.58
C TYR A 240 21.92 -1.88 -12.76
N GLY A 241 20.61 -1.99 -13.01
CA GLY A 241 19.95 -1.28 -14.11
C GLY A 241 19.95 0.24 -13.90
N PHE A 242 19.64 0.69 -12.69
CA PHE A 242 19.63 2.11 -12.34
C PHE A 242 21.05 2.72 -12.30
N ILE A 243 22.03 1.96 -11.80
CA ILE A 243 23.45 2.35 -11.78
C ILE A 243 23.97 2.57 -13.21
N VAL A 244 23.60 1.69 -14.14
CA VAL A 244 23.98 1.81 -15.56
C VAL A 244 23.34 3.04 -16.20
N VAL A 245 22.06 3.33 -15.93
CA VAL A 245 21.36 4.51 -16.48
C VAL A 245 21.98 5.82 -15.96
N ILE A 246 22.29 5.90 -14.66
CA ILE A 246 23.01 7.06 -14.10
C ILE A 246 24.40 7.20 -14.74
N GLY A 247 25.14 6.09 -14.87
CA GLY A 247 26.46 6.09 -15.48
C GLY A 247 26.45 6.63 -16.92
N ILE A 248 25.50 6.15 -17.74
CA ILE A 248 25.30 6.63 -19.12
C ILE A 248 24.93 8.12 -19.12
N GLY A 249 24.05 8.56 -18.21
CA GLY A 249 23.64 9.95 -18.09
C GLY A 249 24.80 10.90 -17.76
N ILE A 250 25.64 10.54 -16.79
CA ILE A 250 26.83 11.33 -16.40
C ILE A 250 27.83 11.39 -17.56
N PHE A 251 28.05 10.27 -18.25
CA PHE A 251 28.97 10.20 -19.37
C PHE A 251 28.50 11.08 -20.55
N ALA A 252 27.21 11.01 -20.89
CA ALA A 252 26.61 11.87 -21.92
C ALA A 252 26.71 13.36 -21.56
N TRP A 253 26.50 13.71 -20.28
CA TRP A 253 26.69 15.08 -19.78
C TRP A 253 28.14 15.56 -19.90
N GLY A 254 29.10 14.70 -19.55
CA GLY A 254 30.54 14.99 -19.69
C GLY A 254 30.94 15.28 -21.14
N ILE A 255 30.45 14.46 -22.08
CA ILE A 255 30.68 14.66 -23.52
C ILE A 255 30.04 15.97 -24.00
N GLY A 256 28.81 16.27 -23.58
CA GLY A 256 28.12 17.52 -23.92
C GLY A 256 28.91 18.75 -23.47
N ILE A 257 29.38 18.76 -22.22
CA ILE A 257 30.22 19.86 -21.70
C ILE A 257 31.54 19.96 -22.48
N TYR A 258 32.18 18.83 -22.79
CA TYR A 258 33.43 18.81 -23.55
C TYR A 258 33.26 19.43 -24.94
N ILE A 259 32.24 19.03 -25.69
CA ILE A 259 31.94 19.55 -27.03
C ILE A 259 31.66 21.05 -26.97
N ILE A 260 30.84 21.50 -26.00
CA ILE A 260 30.55 22.93 -25.81
C ILE A 260 31.83 23.72 -25.53
N ARG A 261 32.69 23.24 -24.63
CA ARG A 261 33.99 23.90 -24.33
C ARG A 261 34.89 23.93 -25.56
N HIS A 262 34.89 22.89 -26.37
CA HIS A 262 35.72 22.82 -27.57
C HIS A 262 35.26 23.82 -28.63
N ILE A 263 33.94 23.92 -28.87
CA ILE A 263 33.34 24.89 -29.79
C ILE A 263 33.61 26.33 -29.33
N ILE A 264 33.48 26.62 -28.02
CA ILE A 264 33.76 27.97 -27.47
C ILE A 264 35.25 28.33 -27.64
N ARG A 265 36.17 27.39 -27.43
CA ARG A 265 37.61 27.61 -27.63
C ARG A 265 37.94 27.86 -29.10
N GLY A 266 37.38 27.06 -30.02
CA GLY A 266 37.57 27.26 -31.46
C GLY A 266 37.02 28.60 -31.95
N ALA A 267 35.86 29.03 -31.43
CA ALA A 267 35.28 30.33 -31.75
C ALA A 267 36.15 31.52 -31.25
N ARG A 268 36.85 31.36 -30.12
CA ARG A 268 37.76 32.39 -29.58
C ARG A 268 39.05 32.53 -30.38
N GLN A 269 39.61 31.42 -30.85
CA GLN A 269 40.82 31.42 -31.68
C GLN A 269 40.57 32.03 -33.06
N ALA A 270 39.40 31.78 -33.66
CA ALA A 270 39.00 32.39 -34.93
C ALA A 270 38.78 33.92 -34.84
N SER A 271 38.49 34.45 -33.65
CA SER A 271 38.34 35.90 -33.41
C SER A 271 39.63 36.62 -33.00
N GLY A 272 40.70 35.89 -32.68
CA GLY A 272 41.99 36.45 -32.26
C GLY A 272 43.07 36.49 -33.35
N GLY A 273 42.77 36.03 -34.57
CA GLY A 273 43.71 35.98 -35.70
C GLY A 273 43.59 37.11 -36.73
N ASN A 274 42.75 38.12 -36.48
CA ASN A 274 42.66 39.34 -37.29
C ASN A 274 43.12 40.52 -36.42
N SER A 275 44.42 40.61 -36.19
CA SER A 275 45.12 41.80 -35.72
C SER A 275 46.46 41.85 -36.42
#